data_AF-A0AAP2L0D2-F1
#
_entry.id   AF-A0AAP2L0D2-F1
#
_cell.length_a   1.000
_cell.length_b   1.000
_cell.length_c   1.000
_cell.angle_alpha   90.00
_cell.angle_beta   90.00
_cell.angle_gamma   90.00
#
_symmetry.space_group_name_H-M   'P 1'
#
loop_
_entity.id
_entity.type
_entity.pdbx_description
1 polymer ?
#
loop_
_entity_poly.entity_id
_entity_poly.type
_entity_poly.pdbx_seq_one_letter_code
_entity_poly.pdbx_strand_id
1 'polypeptide(L)'
;MTRTDDATRNDLLSLDDVLAAAMTHEHLAINRYRWVSLRFLPFSVALSRLFEALAGEAELRLQNLTETAERLGKLEQLPAAAPPISDGQRRHFFVTDEEAAAEIMACMLAEEHAAQRFYSELRTLCALPTLDGVLGEAIEQTRLQARLLEESGTQLLQGRHAGHTEPLRCAASGYR
;
A
#
# COMPACT_ATOMS: atom_id res chain seq x y z
N MET A 1 31.61 33.30 -29.24
CA MET A 1 32.51 32.55 -28.34
C MET A 1 31.64 31.63 -27.50
N THR A 2 31.83 30.34 -27.69
CA THR A 2 31.09 29.20 -27.14
C THR A 2 31.37 28.92 -25.66
N ARG A 3 30.48 28.12 -25.08
CA ARG A 3 30.52 27.38 -23.80
C ARG A 3 29.99 28.15 -22.58
N THR A 4 29.13 27.58 -21.75
CA THR A 4 28.89 26.14 -21.48
C THR A 4 27.48 25.96 -20.93
N ASP A 5 26.70 25.07 -21.56
CA ASP A 5 25.55 24.42 -20.93
C ASP A 5 26.05 23.63 -19.70
N ASP A 6 25.58 24.03 -18.51
CA ASP A 6 25.84 23.40 -17.21
C ASP A 6 24.67 23.86 -16.31
N ALA A 7 23.76 23.05 -15.78
CA ALA A 7 23.72 21.62 -15.59
C ALA A 7 22.24 21.19 -15.59
N THR A 8 21.75 20.63 -16.70
CA THR A 8 20.63 19.66 -16.62
C THR A 8 21.26 18.31 -16.38
N ARG A 9 21.93 18.16 -15.23
CA ARG A 9 22.36 16.86 -14.76
C ARG A 9 21.08 16.15 -14.32
N ASN A 10 20.45 15.51 -15.30
CA ASN A 10 19.43 14.51 -15.08
C ASN A 10 20.10 13.47 -14.18
N ASP A 11 19.94 13.61 -12.86
CA ASP A 11 20.52 12.69 -11.86
C ASP A 11 19.76 11.37 -12.00
N LEU A 12 20.12 10.61 -13.04
CA LEU A 12 19.75 9.22 -13.22
C LEU A 12 20.22 8.50 -11.96
N LEU A 13 19.26 7.92 -11.23
CA LEU A 13 19.58 7.11 -10.06
C LEU A 13 20.43 5.92 -10.52
N SER A 14 21.41 5.53 -9.70
CA SER A 14 22.14 4.30 -9.99
C SER A 14 21.19 3.10 -9.89
N LEU A 15 21.52 2.02 -10.58
CA LEU A 15 20.76 0.78 -10.52
C LEU A 15 20.58 0.29 -9.07
N ASP A 16 21.64 0.44 -8.26
CA ASP A 16 21.64 0.00 -6.87
C ASP A 16 20.70 0.86 -6.02
N ASP A 17 20.68 2.18 -6.25
CA ASP A 17 19.76 3.11 -5.58
C ASP A 17 18.30 2.82 -5.93
N VAL A 18 18.02 2.49 -7.20
CA VAL A 18 16.68 2.13 -7.68
C VAL A 18 16.20 0.84 -7.02
N LEU A 19 17.02 -0.21 -7.02
CA LEU A 19 16.69 -1.47 -6.38
C LEU A 19 16.50 -1.31 -4.87
N ALA A 20 17.42 -0.60 -4.21
CA ALA A 20 17.33 -0.35 -2.78
C ALA A 20 16.06 0.43 -2.41
N ALA A 21 15.71 1.47 -3.18
CA ALA A 21 14.51 2.24 -2.97
C ALA A 21 13.24 1.38 -3.16
N ALA A 22 13.16 0.60 -4.24
CA ALA A 22 12.01 -0.26 -4.52
C ALA A 22 11.83 -1.34 -3.44
N MET A 23 12.91 -2.01 -3.03
CA MET A 23 12.85 -3.05 -1.99
C MET A 23 12.48 -2.46 -0.62
N THR A 24 13.03 -1.30 -0.27
CA THR A 24 12.66 -0.59 0.96
C THR A 24 11.17 -0.24 0.95
N HIS A 25 10.68 0.26 -0.19
CA HIS A 25 9.27 0.58 -0.37
C HIS A 25 8.39 -0.64 -0.14
N GLU A 26 8.71 -1.79 -0.74
CA GLU A 26 7.92 -3.01 -0.55
C GLU A 26 7.97 -3.54 0.89
N HIS A 27 9.13 -3.49 1.56
CA HIS A 27 9.20 -3.85 2.99
C HIS A 27 8.28 -2.98 3.85
N LEU A 28 8.25 -1.67 3.60
CA LEU A 28 7.36 -0.75 4.30
C LEU A 28 5.89 -1.05 3.99
N ALA A 29 5.56 -1.35 2.73
CA ALA A 29 4.21 -1.70 2.31
C ALA A 29 3.73 -2.99 3.00
N ILE A 30 4.53 -4.05 3.00
CA ILE A 30 4.23 -5.32 3.68
C ILE A 30 3.92 -5.08 5.17
N ASN A 31 4.79 -4.34 5.85
CA ASN A 31 4.61 -4.01 7.26
C ASN A 31 3.32 -3.22 7.47
N ARG A 32 3.01 -2.25 6.61
CA ARG A 32 1.81 -1.42 6.67
C ARG A 32 0.55 -2.26 6.49
N TYR A 33 0.49 -3.09 5.47
CA TYR A 33 -0.68 -3.92 5.19
C TYR A 33 -0.92 -4.94 6.29
N ARG A 34 0.11 -5.63 6.79
CA ARG A 34 -0.02 -6.55 7.93
C ARG A 34 -0.51 -5.83 9.17
N TRP A 35 0.03 -4.65 9.44
CA TRP A 35 -0.40 -3.85 10.57
C TRP A 35 -1.88 -3.48 10.46
N VAL A 36 -2.32 -2.99 9.30
CA VAL A 36 -3.73 -2.63 9.07
C VAL A 36 -4.64 -3.87 9.08
N SER A 37 -4.21 -5.00 8.52
CA SER A 37 -4.89 -6.30 8.57
C SER A 37 -5.25 -6.68 10.00
N LEU A 38 -4.31 -6.56 10.93
CA LEU A 38 -4.54 -6.82 12.35
C LEU A 38 -5.53 -5.85 12.98
N ARG A 39 -5.46 -4.55 12.64
CA ARG A 39 -6.35 -3.53 13.21
C ARG A 39 -7.82 -3.74 12.83
N PHE A 40 -8.07 -4.31 11.65
CA PHE A 40 -9.41 -4.59 11.15
C PHE A 40 -10.01 -5.91 11.67
N LEU A 41 -9.23 -6.80 12.31
CA LEU A 41 -9.72 -8.10 12.82
C LEU A 41 -11.05 -8.03 13.59
N PRO A 42 -11.22 -7.13 14.59
CA PRO A 42 -12.47 -7.07 15.36
C PRO A 42 -13.59 -6.30 14.66
N PHE A 43 -13.28 -5.57 13.59
CA PHE A 43 -14.24 -4.70 12.88
C PHE A 43 -14.79 -5.37 11.62
N SER A 44 -13.91 -5.90 10.77
CA SER A 44 -14.27 -6.56 9.51
C SER A 44 -13.22 -7.59 9.12
N VAL A 45 -13.59 -8.86 9.23
CA VAL A 45 -12.76 -9.99 8.75
C VAL A 45 -12.49 -9.89 7.25
N ALA A 46 -13.44 -9.36 6.47
CA ALA A 46 -13.27 -9.17 5.03
C ALA A 46 -12.15 -8.15 4.73
N LEU A 47 -12.14 -7.00 5.42
CA LEU A 47 -11.09 -6.00 5.26
C LEU A 47 -9.75 -6.47 5.81
N SER A 48 -9.75 -7.18 6.94
CA SER A 48 -8.53 -7.82 7.47
C SER A 48 -7.90 -8.75 6.42
N ARG A 49 -8.70 -9.63 5.81
CA ARG A 49 -8.24 -10.54 4.74
C ARG A 49 -7.79 -9.81 3.48
N LEU A 50 -8.47 -8.72 3.11
CA LEU A 50 -8.05 -7.88 1.98
C LEU A 50 -6.64 -7.35 2.21
N PHE A 51 -6.37 -6.74 3.37
CA PHE A 51 -5.04 -6.22 3.68
C PHE A 51 -4.00 -7.32 3.81
N GLU A 52 -4.34 -8.51 4.32
CA GLU A 52 -3.43 -9.65 4.29
C GLU A 52 -3.08 -10.08 2.86
N ALA A 53 -4.05 -10.10 1.95
CA ALA A 53 -3.81 -10.38 0.54
C ALA A 53 -2.90 -9.31 -0.11
N LEU A 54 -3.12 -8.02 0.21
CA LEU A 54 -2.26 -6.94 -0.26
C LEU A 54 -0.82 -7.06 0.26
N ALA A 55 -0.63 -7.53 1.51
CA ALA A 55 0.69 -7.87 2.03
C ALA A 55 1.37 -8.97 1.19
N GLY A 56 0.63 -10.03 0.84
CA GLY A 56 1.14 -11.09 -0.03
C GLY A 56 1.53 -10.59 -1.43
N GLU A 57 0.75 -9.70 -2.04
CA GLU A 57 1.10 -9.08 -3.33
C GLU A 57 2.39 -8.25 -3.24
N ALA A 58 2.60 -7.53 -2.14
CA ALA A 58 3.84 -6.79 -1.89
C ALA A 58 5.05 -7.72 -1.66
N GLU A 59 4.84 -8.88 -1.02
CA GLU A 59 5.88 -9.91 -0.89
C GLU A 59 6.28 -10.49 -2.25
N LEU A 60 5.32 -10.76 -3.14
CA LEU A 60 5.60 -11.21 -4.49
C LEU A 60 6.39 -10.16 -5.30
N ARG A 61 6.03 -8.88 -5.18
CA ARG A 61 6.83 -7.80 -5.79
C ARG A 61 8.24 -7.74 -5.26
N LEU A 62 8.42 -7.82 -3.94
CA LEU A 62 9.73 -7.85 -3.31
C LEU A 62 10.56 -9.05 -3.79
N GLN A 63 9.94 -10.22 -3.93
CA GLN A 63 10.60 -11.40 -4.48
C GLN A 63 11.05 -11.17 -5.93
N ASN A 64 10.18 -10.63 -6.79
CA ASN A 64 10.54 -10.31 -8.19
C ASN A 64 11.69 -9.29 -8.28
N LEU A 65 11.70 -8.29 -7.39
CA LEU A 65 12.80 -7.33 -7.28
C LEU A 65 14.10 -8.00 -6.84
N THR A 66 14.03 -8.90 -5.87
CA THR A 66 15.17 -9.67 -5.37
C THR A 66 15.76 -10.57 -6.45
N GLU A 67 14.94 -11.36 -7.14
CA GLU A 67 15.35 -12.21 -8.27
C GLU A 67 15.96 -11.39 -9.43
N THR A 68 15.46 -10.18 -9.64
CA THR A 68 16.03 -9.26 -10.64
C THR A 68 17.38 -8.72 -10.19
N ALA A 69 17.53 -8.35 -8.93
CA ALA A 69 18.80 -7.93 -8.37
C ALA A 69 19.85 -9.05 -8.37
N GLU A 70 19.45 -10.29 -8.09
CA GLU A 70 20.30 -11.48 -8.19
C GLU A 70 20.83 -11.69 -9.61
N ARG A 71 19.94 -11.65 -10.62
CA ARG A 71 20.33 -11.76 -12.04
C ARG A 71 21.30 -10.66 -12.48
N LEU A 72 21.25 -9.51 -11.82
CA LEU A 72 22.15 -8.37 -12.07
C LEU A 72 23.43 -8.41 -11.21
N GLY A 73 23.56 -9.40 -10.31
CA GLY A 73 24.72 -9.55 -9.42
C GLY A 73 24.79 -8.49 -8.32
N LYS A 74 23.65 -7.95 -7.87
CA LYS A 74 23.55 -6.79 -6.96
C LYS A 74 23.03 -7.10 -5.56
N LEU A 75 22.72 -8.36 -5.25
CA LEU A 75 22.06 -8.76 -3.99
C LEU A 75 22.83 -8.31 -2.72
N GLU A 76 24.16 -8.37 -2.73
CA GLU A 76 24.98 -8.11 -1.52
C GLU A 76 24.97 -6.63 -1.05
N GLN A 77 24.44 -5.71 -1.85
CA GLN A 77 24.44 -4.27 -1.57
C GLN A 77 23.08 -3.73 -1.13
N LEU A 78 22.08 -4.62 -0.97
CA LEU A 78 20.69 -4.21 -0.79
C LEU A 78 20.32 -4.05 0.69
N PRO A 79 19.40 -3.12 1.01
CA PRO A 79 19.04 -2.82 2.37
C PRO A 79 18.37 -4.01 3.07
N ALA A 80 18.67 -4.17 4.36
CA ALA A 80 17.95 -5.11 5.21
C ALA A 80 16.49 -4.65 5.39
N ALA A 81 15.61 -5.59 5.76
CA ALA A 81 14.19 -5.36 5.96
C ALA A 81 13.91 -4.07 6.76
N ALA A 82 12.97 -3.27 6.27
CA ALA A 82 12.61 -2.02 6.93
C ALA A 82 12.06 -2.26 8.35
N PRO A 83 12.39 -1.40 9.33
CA PRO A 83 11.89 -1.56 10.68
C PRO A 83 10.35 -1.49 10.72
N PRO A 84 9.72 -2.12 11.72
CA PRO A 84 8.28 -2.06 11.89
C PRO A 84 7.81 -0.62 12.11
N ILE A 85 6.63 -0.30 11.58
CA ILE A 85 6.02 1.03 11.66
C ILE A 85 5.69 1.33 13.13
N SER A 86 6.16 2.48 13.62
CA SER A 86 5.85 2.97 14.97
C SER A 86 4.54 3.76 14.96
N ASP A 87 3.51 3.25 15.65
CA ASP A 87 2.23 3.95 15.84
C ASP A 87 2.36 4.99 16.96
N GLY A 88 3.11 6.05 16.66
CA GLY A 88 3.17 7.20 17.53
C GLY A 88 1.79 7.85 17.61
N GLN A 89 1.13 7.73 18.77
CA GLN A 89 0.04 8.58 19.26
C GLN A 89 -1.43 8.08 19.14
N ARG A 90 -1.75 6.87 18.67
CA ARG A 90 -3.16 6.41 18.69
C ARG A 90 -3.57 5.80 20.04
N ARG A 91 -4.75 6.18 20.53
CA ARG A 91 -5.32 5.73 21.81
C ARG A 91 -5.85 4.30 21.77
N HIS A 92 -6.19 3.79 20.57
CA HIS A 92 -6.69 2.44 20.33
C HIS A 92 -5.98 1.81 19.12
N PHE A 93 -5.43 0.61 19.32
CA PHE A 93 -4.81 -0.18 18.26
C PHE A 93 -5.85 -0.67 17.26
N PHE A 94 -6.94 -1.28 17.72
CA PHE A 94 -7.98 -1.82 16.84
C PHE A 94 -8.94 -0.74 16.33
N VAL A 95 -9.54 -1.01 15.17
CA VAL A 95 -10.67 -0.25 14.66
C VAL A 95 -11.91 -0.57 15.49
N THR A 96 -12.52 0.45 16.07
CA THR A 96 -13.69 0.32 16.97
C THR A 96 -14.98 0.85 16.37
N ASP A 97 -14.88 1.69 15.35
CA ASP A 97 -15.99 2.40 14.74
C ASP A 97 -15.71 2.66 13.25
N GLU A 98 -16.77 3.01 12.53
CA GLU A 98 -16.74 3.24 11.09
C GLU A 98 -15.94 4.48 10.70
N GLU A 99 -15.81 5.49 11.57
CA GLU A 99 -15.03 6.70 11.30
C GLU A 99 -13.54 6.38 11.25
N ALA A 100 -13.04 5.67 12.26
CA ALA A 100 -11.67 5.16 12.27
C ALA A 100 -11.40 4.22 11.09
N ALA A 101 -12.38 3.40 10.69
CA ALA A 101 -12.27 2.54 9.52
C ALA A 101 -12.13 3.34 8.22
N ALA A 102 -12.98 4.35 8.03
CA ALA A 102 -12.98 5.22 6.86
C ALA A 102 -11.68 6.03 6.75
N GLU A 103 -11.17 6.55 7.88
CA GLU A 103 -9.88 7.25 7.92
C GLU A 103 -8.73 6.34 7.49
N ILE A 104 -8.67 5.11 8.00
CA ILE A 104 -7.62 4.16 7.62
C ILE A 104 -7.73 3.81 6.14
N MET A 105 -8.94 3.55 5.62
CA MET A 105 -9.14 3.27 4.20
C MET A 105 -8.69 4.45 3.32
N ALA A 106 -9.02 5.69 3.71
CA ALA A 106 -8.58 6.89 3.00
C ALA A 106 -7.05 7.07 3.03
N CYS A 107 -6.42 6.84 4.19
CA CYS A 107 -4.97 6.83 4.32
C CYS A 107 -4.34 5.78 3.41
N MET A 108 -4.83 4.54 3.43
CA MET A 108 -4.29 3.45 2.62
C MET A 108 -4.45 3.70 1.13
N LEU A 109 -5.57 4.29 0.69
CA LEU A 109 -5.75 4.69 -0.70
C LEU A 109 -4.75 5.79 -1.12
N ALA A 110 -4.53 6.78 -0.26
CA ALA A 110 -3.52 7.82 -0.52
C ALA A 110 -2.10 7.24 -0.64
N GLU A 111 -1.78 6.24 0.18
CA GLU A 111 -0.52 5.50 0.11
C GLU A 111 -0.38 4.71 -1.22
N GLU A 112 -1.44 4.08 -1.74
CA GLU A 112 -1.38 3.41 -3.05
C GLU A 112 -1.11 4.40 -4.19
N HIS A 113 -1.74 5.58 -4.15
CA HIS A 113 -1.46 6.63 -5.12
C HIS A 113 -0.03 7.19 -4.97
N ALA A 114 0.50 7.24 -3.75
CA ALA A 114 1.90 7.58 -3.53
C ALA A 114 2.83 6.50 -4.11
N ALA A 115 2.53 5.22 -3.92
CA ALA A 115 3.28 4.11 -4.49
C ALA A 115 3.30 4.14 -6.02
N GLN A 116 2.17 4.40 -6.68
CA GLN A 116 2.10 4.54 -8.14
C GLN A 116 3.01 5.65 -8.65
N ARG A 117 2.99 6.82 -7.99
CA ARG A 117 3.87 7.94 -8.33
C ARG A 117 5.34 7.59 -8.10
N PHE A 118 5.64 6.99 -6.96
CA PHE A 118 6.98 6.50 -6.63
C PHE A 118 7.53 5.58 -7.72
N TYR A 119 6.78 4.55 -8.12
CA TYR A 119 7.22 3.63 -9.17
C TYR A 119 7.33 4.29 -10.55
N SER A 120 6.44 5.23 -10.88
CA SER A 120 6.50 5.98 -12.13
C SER A 120 7.74 6.89 -12.20
N GLU A 121 8.07 7.56 -11.10
CA GLU A 121 9.29 8.36 -10.95
C GLU A 121 10.53 7.48 -11.04
N LEU A 122 10.54 6.37 -10.30
CA LEU A 122 11.66 5.42 -10.28
C LEU A 122 11.93 4.83 -11.67
N ARG A 123 10.86 4.52 -12.43
CA ARG A 123 10.94 4.07 -13.82
C ARG A 123 11.49 5.16 -14.75
N THR A 124 11.08 6.41 -14.55
CA THR A 124 11.57 7.54 -15.36
C THR A 124 13.06 7.83 -15.11
N LEU A 125 13.49 7.67 -13.86
CA LEU A 125 14.88 7.88 -13.43
C LEU A 125 15.79 6.69 -13.74
N CYS A 126 15.23 5.51 -14.01
CA CYS A 126 15.97 4.29 -14.34
C CYS A 126 15.81 3.94 -15.83
N ALA A 127 16.80 4.30 -16.67
CA ALA A 127 16.78 4.00 -18.11
C ALA A 127 17.21 2.55 -18.45
N LEU A 128 16.94 1.57 -17.58
CA LEU A 128 17.37 0.17 -17.77
C LEU A 128 16.20 -0.72 -18.20
N PRO A 129 16.25 -1.32 -19.41
CA PRO A 129 15.17 -2.17 -19.93
C PRO A 129 14.83 -3.36 -19.02
N THR A 130 15.81 -3.89 -18.29
CA THR A 130 15.62 -5.04 -17.39
C THR A 130 14.70 -4.70 -16.20
N LEU A 131 14.70 -3.45 -15.74
CA LEU A 131 13.83 -2.98 -14.66
C LEU A 131 12.53 -2.37 -15.16
N ASP A 132 12.50 -1.90 -16.41
CA ASP A 132 11.31 -1.26 -16.99
C ASP A 132 10.06 -2.14 -16.88
N GLY A 133 10.21 -3.45 -17.14
CA GLY A 133 9.13 -4.42 -17.01
C GLY A 133 8.65 -4.58 -15.57
N VAL A 134 9.57 -4.79 -14.62
CA VAL A 134 9.25 -5.01 -13.20
C VAL A 134 8.58 -3.77 -12.58
N LEU A 135 9.10 -2.58 -12.90
CA LEU A 135 8.52 -1.32 -12.42
C LEU A 135 7.17 -1.03 -13.09
N GLY A 136 7.02 -1.36 -14.39
CA GLY A 136 5.75 -1.27 -15.09
C GLY A 136 4.66 -2.16 -14.49
N GLU A 137 5.00 -3.41 -14.15
CA GLU A 137 4.08 -4.32 -13.48
C GLU A 137 3.70 -3.81 -12.09
N ALA A 138 4.65 -3.28 -11.31
CA ALA A 138 4.37 -2.69 -10.00
C ALA A 138 3.40 -1.49 -10.08
N ILE A 139 3.50 -0.65 -11.12
CA ILE A 139 2.56 0.46 -11.35
C ILE A 139 1.14 -0.06 -11.60
N GLU A 140 0.99 -1.07 -12.46
CA GLU A 140 -0.34 -1.63 -12.74
C GLU A 140 -0.92 -2.37 -11.54
N GLN A 141 -0.11 -3.11 -10.78
CA GLN A 141 -0.56 -3.77 -9.56
C GLN A 141 -1.03 -2.76 -8.52
N THR A 142 -0.24 -1.72 -8.21
CA THR A 142 -0.64 -0.66 -7.25
C THR A 142 -1.87 0.12 -7.72
N ARG A 143 -2.09 0.24 -9.04
CA ARG A 143 -3.35 0.77 -9.60
C ARG A 143 -4.55 -0.12 -9.35
N LEU A 144 -4.42 -1.42 -9.52
CA LEU A 144 -5.49 -2.37 -9.22
C LEU A 144 -5.79 -2.40 -7.72
N GLN A 145 -4.76 -2.34 -6.87
CA GLN A 145 -4.90 -2.29 -5.42
C GLN A 145 -5.64 -1.02 -4.97
N ALA A 146 -5.32 0.15 -5.53
CA ALA A 146 -6.06 1.39 -5.27
C ALA A 146 -7.55 1.25 -5.60
N ARG A 147 -7.89 0.68 -6.77
CA ARG A 147 -9.29 0.44 -7.17
C ARG A 147 -10.02 -0.48 -6.20
N LEU A 148 -9.38 -1.57 -5.78
CA LEU A 148 -9.96 -2.49 -4.80
C LEU A 148 -10.23 -1.80 -3.46
N LEU A 149 -9.33 -0.91 -3.02
CA LEU A 149 -9.52 -0.13 -1.80
C LEU A 149 -10.65 0.90 -1.94
N GLU A 150 -10.77 1.58 -3.08
CA GLU A 150 -11.89 2.49 -3.38
C GLU A 150 -13.24 1.77 -3.33
N GLU A 151 -13.32 0.61 -3.99
CA GLU A 151 -14.53 -0.22 -4.01
C GLU A 151 -14.89 -0.71 -2.61
N SER A 152 -13.91 -1.21 -1.86
CA SER A 152 -14.11 -1.70 -0.49
C SER A 152 -14.50 -0.58 0.47
N GLY A 153 -13.91 0.60 0.33
CA GLY A 153 -14.26 1.80 1.10
C GLY A 153 -15.67 2.29 0.78
N THR A 154 -16.07 2.26 -0.50
CA THR A 154 -17.42 2.61 -0.92
C THR A 154 -18.44 1.63 -0.35
N GLN A 155 -18.16 0.33 -0.34
CA GLN A 155 -19.04 -0.68 0.25
C GLN A 155 -19.21 -0.49 1.76
N LEU A 156 -18.13 -0.14 2.48
CA LEU A 156 -18.19 0.21 3.90
C LEU A 156 -19.12 1.42 4.13
N LEU A 157 -19.00 2.45 3.30
CA LEU A 157 -19.85 3.64 3.36
C LEU A 157 -21.29 3.39 2.89
N GLN A 158 -21.56 2.36 2.09
CA GLN A 158 -22.91 1.98 1.67
C GLN A 158 -23.62 1.11 2.73
N GLY A 159 -22.87 0.29 3.47
CA GLY A 159 -23.37 -0.40 4.67
C GLY A 159 -23.99 0.57 5.70
N ARG A 160 -23.44 1.80 5.77
CA ARG A 160 -23.96 2.95 6.54
C ARG A 160 -25.44 3.26 6.28
N HIS A 161 -25.92 3.02 5.07
CA HIS A 161 -27.30 3.33 4.67
C HIS A 161 -28.28 2.17 4.88
N ALA A 162 -27.79 0.93 4.96
CA ALA A 162 -28.62 -0.24 5.24
C ALA A 162 -28.86 -0.47 6.74
N GLY A 163 -27.92 -0.04 7.62
CA GLY A 163 -28.00 -0.24 9.07
C GLY A 163 -28.89 0.72 9.87
N HIS A 164 -29.62 1.64 9.23
CA HIS A 164 -30.48 2.63 9.90
C HIS A 164 -31.97 2.53 9.58
N THR A 165 -32.43 1.38 9.07
CA THR A 165 -33.87 1.08 8.94
C THR A 165 -34.24 -0.26 9.58
N GLU A 166 -33.96 -0.43 10.88
CA GLU A 166 -34.85 -1.25 11.70
C GLU A 166 -35.87 -0.33 12.37
N PRO A 167 -37.14 -0.30 11.92
CA PRO A 167 -38.19 0.22 12.78
C PRO A 167 -38.28 -0.72 13.97
N LEU A 168 -38.05 -0.19 15.18
CA LEU A 168 -38.36 -0.84 16.46
C LEU A 168 -39.79 -1.39 16.41
N ARG A 169 -39.93 -2.66 16.03
CA ARG A 169 -41.19 -3.39 16.04
C ARG A 169 -41.29 -4.18 17.33
N CYS A 170 -42.35 -3.83 18.05
CA CYS A 170 -43.03 -4.61 19.09
C CYS A 170 -42.31 -4.82 20.42
N ALA A 171 -42.71 -4.01 21.40
CA ALA A 171 -43.08 -4.52 22.71
C ALA A 171 -44.58 -4.27 22.94
N ALA A 172 -45.42 -5.05 22.26
CA ALA A 172 -46.75 -5.35 22.76
C ALA A 172 -46.61 -6.64 23.58
N SER A 173 -46.52 -6.50 24.89
CA SER A 173 -46.81 -7.61 25.80
C SER A 173 -47.72 -7.08 26.89
N GLY A 174 -49.01 -7.29 26.67
CA GLY A 174 -49.98 -7.29 27.75
C GLY A 174 -49.80 -8.59 28.53
N TYR A 175 -49.68 -8.47 29.84
CA TYR A 175 -50.14 -9.49 30.78
C TYR A 175 -50.87 -8.76 31.91
N ARG A 176 -52.01 -9.34 32.28
CA ARG A 176 -52.94 -8.90 33.32
C ARG A 176 -52.29 -8.83 34.69
#